data_AF-B5GUN7-F1
#
_entry.id   AF-B5GUN7-F1
#
_cell.length_a   1.000
_cell.length_b   1.000
_cell.length_c   1.000
_cell.angle_alpha   90.00
_cell.angle_beta   90.00
_cell.angle_gamma   90.00
#
_symmetry.space_group_name_H-M   'P 1'
#
loop_
_entity.id
_entity.type
_entity.pdbx_description
1 polymer ?
#
loop_
_entity_poly.entity_id
_entity_poly.type
_entity_poly.pdbx_seq_one_letter_code
_entity_poly.pdbx_strand_id
1 'polypeptide(L)'
;MNHPSPEPTSGSRSGPAGAAPLHDVALSVEATARYLADLQRVVRDMARHLATLQTEIQVVCRDTHIEGDRFYHARMRARPVEKAFSAALHDAEKLAADLEKAAFTRRDFADKVKRLPGERKQKEIDKARKKNPAIRPAGPQQPVDTPQPGGYAAPAQSIYDLRGQGRESA
;
A
#
# COMPACT_ATOMS: atom_id res chain seq x y z
N MET A 1 -10.37 51.05 -38.04
CA MET A 1 -10.55 50.90 -36.59
C MET A 1 -9.98 49.55 -36.20
N ASN A 2 -8.74 49.53 -35.71
CA ASN A 2 -8.01 48.30 -35.39
C ASN A 2 -8.28 47.94 -33.92
N HIS A 3 -8.83 46.77 -33.68
CA HIS A 3 -8.88 46.16 -32.35
C HIS A 3 -7.53 45.50 -32.04
N PRO A 4 -6.84 45.80 -30.93
CA PRO A 4 -5.73 44.98 -30.47
C PRO A 4 -6.26 43.73 -29.76
N SER A 5 -5.79 42.56 -30.18
CA SER A 5 -5.96 41.30 -29.45
C SER A 5 -5.24 41.35 -28.09
N PRO A 6 -5.82 40.80 -27.01
CA PRO A 6 -5.10 40.68 -25.75
C PRO A 6 -4.07 39.54 -25.82
N GLU A 7 -2.83 39.85 -25.44
CA GLU A 7 -1.74 38.89 -25.28
C GLU A 7 -2.06 37.84 -24.19
N PRO A 8 -1.56 36.60 -24.33
CA PRO A 8 -1.65 35.61 -23.27
C PRO A 8 -0.71 36.02 -22.12
N THR A 9 -1.30 36.42 -20.99
CA THR A 9 -0.57 36.54 -19.74
C THR A 9 -0.08 35.16 -19.33
N SER A 10 1.18 34.85 -19.64
CA SER A 10 1.93 33.76 -19.03
C SER A 10 2.06 34.07 -17.54
N GLY A 11 1.06 33.63 -16.78
CA GLY A 11 1.09 33.63 -15.33
C GLY A 11 2.22 32.74 -14.85
N SER A 12 3.41 33.33 -14.70
CA SER A 12 4.50 32.80 -13.90
C SER A 12 3.97 32.61 -12.49
N ARG A 13 3.51 31.39 -12.21
CA ARG A 13 3.09 30.97 -10.87
C ARG A 13 4.35 30.68 -10.09
N SER A 14 5.03 31.74 -9.64
CA SER A 14 6.08 31.67 -8.62
C SER A 14 5.44 31.24 -7.30
N GLY A 15 5.15 29.95 -7.18
CA GLY A 15 4.94 29.31 -5.88
C GLY A 15 6.23 29.36 -5.07
N PRO A 16 6.15 29.27 -3.73
CA PRO A 16 7.32 29.37 -2.86
C PRO A 16 8.37 28.33 -3.29
N ALA A 17 9.61 28.78 -3.46
CA ALA A 17 10.77 28.04 -3.99
C ALA A 17 11.15 26.75 -3.23
N GLY A 18 10.38 26.35 -2.20
CA GLY A 18 10.48 25.07 -1.51
C GLY A 18 9.51 23.98 -1.99
N ALA A 19 8.50 24.30 -2.81
CA ALA A 19 7.52 23.32 -3.33
C ALA A 19 7.99 22.58 -4.59
N ALA A 20 8.87 23.20 -5.38
CA ALA A 20 9.42 22.65 -6.62
C ALA A 20 10.19 21.31 -6.45
N PRO A 21 11.10 21.13 -5.46
CA PRO A 21 11.90 19.90 -5.38
C PRO A 21 11.07 18.66 -5.01
N LEU A 22 10.06 18.80 -4.14
CA LEU A 22 9.21 17.66 -3.76
C LEU A 22 8.19 17.29 -4.85
N HIS A 23 7.85 18.25 -5.72
CA HIS A 23 7.03 17.97 -6.88
C HIS A 23 7.72 16.99 -7.82
N ASP A 24 8.99 17.23 -8.15
CA ASP A 24 9.78 16.35 -9.01
C ASP A 24 9.95 14.95 -8.42
N VAL A 25 10.14 14.87 -7.09
CA VAL A 25 10.18 13.59 -6.36
C VAL A 25 8.86 12.84 -6.45
N ALA A 26 7.71 13.53 -6.36
CA ALA A 26 6.38 12.91 -6.41
C ALA A 26 6.01 12.37 -7.80
N LEU A 27 6.50 13.02 -8.86
CA LEU A 27 6.28 12.59 -10.25
C LEU A 27 6.96 11.25 -10.55
N SER A 28 8.15 11.01 -9.98
CA SER A 28 8.91 9.78 -10.17
C SER A 28 8.72 8.78 -9.03
N VAL A 29 8.23 7.59 -9.36
CA VAL A 29 8.08 6.48 -8.39
C VAL A 29 9.41 6.12 -7.74
N GLU A 30 10.48 6.08 -8.52
CA GLU A 30 11.81 5.76 -8.02
C GLU A 30 12.36 6.87 -7.12
N ALA A 31 12.17 8.14 -7.50
CA ALA A 31 12.59 9.27 -6.68
C ALA A 31 11.85 9.28 -5.35
N THR A 32 10.53 9.03 -5.36
CA THR A 32 9.73 8.88 -4.14
C THR A 32 10.27 7.75 -3.25
N ALA A 33 10.59 6.60 -3.82
CA ALA A 33 11.10 5.45 -3.05
C ALA A 33 12.46 5.75 -2.40
N ARG A 34 13.39 6.38 -3.15
CA ARG A 34 14.70 6.81 -2.61
C ARG A 34 14.53 7.83 -1.48
N TYR A 35 13.70 8.84 -1.72
CA TYR A 35 13.44 9.89 -0.72
C TYR A 35 12.83 9.33 0.58
N LEU A 36 11.86 8.41 0.47
CA LEU A 36 11.27 7.77 1.65
C LEU A 36 12.27 6.86 2.38
N ALA A 37 13.17 6.18 1.66
CA ALA A 37 14.23 5.36 2.26
C ALA A 37 15.25 6.23 3.02
N ASP A 38 15.59 7.41 2.49
CA ASP A 38 16.47 8.36 3.17
C ASP A 38 15.83 8.88 4.47
N LEU A 39 14.54 9.26 4.43
CA LEU A 39 13.80 9.65 5.63
C LEU A 39 13.72 8.52 6.65
N GLN A 40 13.49 7.29 6.19
CA GLN A 40 13.44 6.12 7.03
C GLN A 40 14.78 5.86 7.74
N ARG A 41 15.91 6.05 7.04
CA ARG A 41 17.24 5.97 7.65
C ARG A 41 17.39 7.02 8.75
N VAL A 42 17.01 8.26 8.48
CA VAL A 42 17.08 9.35 9.47
C VAL A 42 16.22 9.02 10.70
N VAL A 43 14.99 8.53 10.52
CA VAL A 43 14.10 8.15 11.63
C VAL A 43 14.69 7.00 12.45
N ARG A 44 15.27 5.99 11.80
CA ARG A 44 15.95 4.87 12.49
C ARG A 44 17.19 5.34 13.25
N ASP A 45 17.96 6.25 12.68
CA ASP A 45 19.13 6.83 13.33
C ASP A 45 18.72 7.63 14.57
N MET A 46 17.64 8.43 14.48
CA MET A 46 17.03 9.13 15.62
C MET A 46 16.53 8.15 16.70
N ALA A 47 15.86 7.06 16.31
CA ALA A 47 15.40 6.04 17.25
C ALA A 47 16.57 5.43 18.04
N ARG A 48 17.72 5.17 17.40
CA ARG A 48 18.92 4.71 18.11
C ARG A 48 19.43 5.74 19.12
N HIS A 49 19.51 7.02 18.75
CA HIS A 49 19.92 8.07 19.69
C HIS A 49 18.94 8.20 20.86
N LEU A 50 17.63 8.11 20.60
CA LEU A 50 16.61 8.15 21.64
C LEU A 50 16.70 6.94 22.59
N ALA A 51 17.04 5.77 22.07
CA ALA A 51 17.20 4.56 22.88
C ALA A 51 18.40 4.70 23.83
N THR A 52 19.53 5.19 23.33
CA THR A 52 20.70 5.51 24.18
C THR A 52 20.34 6.55 25.24
N LEU A 53 19.70 7.65 24.83
CA LEU A 53 19.28 8.70 25.77
C LEU A 53 18.31 8.20 26.83
N GLN A 54 17.38 7.30 26.46
CA GLN A 54 16.47 6.68 27.42
C GLN A 54 17.22 5.89 28.49
N THR A 55 18.25 5.12 28.11
CA THR A 55 19.07 4.37 29.06
C THR A 55 19.78 5.30 30.04
N GLU A 56 20.41 6.37 29.55
CA GLU A 56 21.10 7.33 30.40
C GLU A 56 20.13 8.05 31.36
N ILE A 57 18.97 8.47 30.86
CA ILE A 57 17.95 9.13 31.69
C ILE A 57 17.37 8.16 32.72
N GLN A 58 17.19 6.89 32.39
CA GLN A 58 16.77 5.88 33.36
C GLN A 58 17.75 5.77 34.52
N VAL A 59 19.05 5.74 34.24
CA VAL A 59 20.09 5.71 35.27
C VAL A 59 20.02 6.98 36.12
N VAL A 60 20.11 8.16 35.50
CA VAL A 60 20.10 9.44 36.19
C VAL A 60 18.84 9.63 37.05
N CYS A 61 17.64 9.40 36.49
CA CYS A 61 16.39 9.62 37.21
C CYS A 61 16.17 8.61 38.34
N ARG A 62 16.62 7.36 38.18
CA ARG A 62 16.50 6.34 39.23
C ARG A 62 17.53 6.52 40.34
N ASP A 63 18.68 7.09 40.03
CA ASP A 63 19.75 7.35 41.00
C ASP A 63 19.57 8.69 41.74
N THR A 64 18.68 9.57 41.26
CA THR A 64 18.36 10.84 41.91
C THR A 64 17.47 10.64 43.14
N HIS A 65 18.11 10.36 44.27
CA HIS A 65 17.48 10.22 45.57
C HIS A 65 17.40 11.57 46.29
N ILE A 66 16.26 11.80 46.96
CA ILE A 66 16.01 12.96 47.82
C ILE A 66 16.01 12.47 49.28
N GLU A 67 16.43 13.32 50.21
CA GLU A 67 16.39 13.01 51.63
C GLU A 67 14.99 12.55 52.06
N GLY A 68 14.91 11.41 52.76
CA GLY A 68 13.64 10.77 53.14
C GLY A 68 13.07 9.78 52.12
N ASP A 69 13.68 9.61 50.94
CA ASP A 69 13.26 8.59 49.99
C ASP A 69 13.52 7.17 50.49
N ARG A 70 12.49 6.33 50.42
CA ARG A 70 12.67 4.86 50.37
C ARG A 70 13.19 4.43 49.01
N PHE A 71 13.74 3.21 48.95
CA PHE A 71 14.38 2.61 47.76
C PHE A 71 13.58 2.65 46.44
N TYR A 72 12.25 2.81 46.48
CA TYR A 72 11.39 2.83 45.28
C TYR A 72 10.89 4.22 44.86
N HIS A 73 11.10 5.28 45.68
CA HIS A 73 10.52 6.60 45.38
C HIS A 73 11.17 7.25 44.15
N ALA A 74 12.50 7.22 44.04
CA ALA A 74 13.21 7.71 42.86
C ALA A 74 12.73 6.99 41.59
N ARG A 75 12.61 5.66 41.65
CA ARG A 75 12.06 4.86 40.55
C ARG A 75 10.64 5.26 40.17
N MET A 76 9.75 5.49 41.13
CA MET A 76 8.37 5.90 40.86
C MET A 76 8.28 7.27 40.20
N ARG A 77 9.14 8.22 40.58
CA ARG A 77 9.24 9.54 39.95
C ARG A 77 9.82 9.47 38.53
N ALA A 78 10.70 8.51 38.26
CA ALA A 78 11.27 8.31 36.93
C ALA A 78 10.25 7.74 35.91
N ARG A 79 9.25 6.96 36.35
CA ARG A 79 8.32 6.22 35.45
C ARG A 79 7.64 7.07 34.37
N PRO A 80 7.13 8.28 34.64
CA PRO A 80 6.50 9.11 33.60
C PRO A 80 7.48 9.48 32.48
N VAL A 81 8.73 9.79 32.83
CA VAL A 81 9.79 10.10 31.87
C VAL A 81 10.13 8.85 31.06
N GLU A 82 10.34 7.72 31.72
CA GLU A 82 10.62 6.44 31.06
C GLU A 82 9.52 6.06 30.05
N LYS A 83 8.26 6.23 30.46
CA LYS A 83 7.09 5.95 29.61
C LYS A 83 7.06 6.87 28.39
N ALA A 84 7.38 8.16 28.56
CA ALA A 84 7.43 9.10 27.45
C ALA A 84 8.50 8.71 26.41
N PHE A 85 9.69 8.30 26.87
CA PHE A 85 10.74 7.80 25.97
C PHE A 85 10.34 6.51 25.26
N SER A 86 9.74 5.55 25.97
CA SER A 86 9.25 4.31 25.35
C SER A 86 8.19 4.59 24.29
N ALA A 87 7.28 5.54 24.53
CA ALA A 87 6.27 5.94 23.55
C ALA A 87 6.91 6.59 22.32
N ALA A 88 7.85 7.52 22.51
CA ALA A 88 8.57 8.17 21.42
C ALA A 88 9.35 7.17 20.55
N LEU A 89 9.98 6.17 21.16
CA LEU A 89 10.67 5.09 20.43
C LEU A 89 9.70 4.26 19.60
N HIS A 90 8.60 3.82 20.20
CA HIS A 90 7.56 3.09 19.50
C HIS A 90 7.01 3.87 18.30
N ASP A 91 6.75 5.17 18.47
CA ASP A 91 6.24 6.01 17.40
C ASP A 91 7.27 6.23 16.28
N ALA A 92 8.57 6.32 16.61
CA ALA A 92 9.64 6.39 15.62
C ALA A 92 9.78 5.09 14.82
N GLU A 93 9.71 3.93 15.47
CA GLU A 93 9.74 2.62 14.80
C GLU A 93 8.52 2.44 13.89
N LYS A 94 7.34 2.83 14.37
CA LYS A 94 6.10 2.81 13.60
C LYS A 94 6.18 3.73 12.38
N LEU A 95 6.69 4.95 12.55
CA LEU A 95 6.89 5.89 11.45
C LEU A 95 7.82 5.30 10.37
N ALA A 96 8.92 4.66 10.78
CA ALA A 96 9.82 4.00 9.83
C ALA A 96 9.12 2.89 9.04
N ALA A 97 8.27 2.08 9.68
CA ALA A 97 7.47 1.05 9.02
C ALA A 97 6.40 1.64 8.08
N ASP A 98 5.74 2.73 8.48
CA ASP A 98 4.74 3.41 7.66
C ASP A 98 5.36 4.06 6.41
N LEU A 99 6.61 4.54 6.50
CA LEU A 99 7.37 5.05 5.35
C LEU A 99 7.70 3.94 4.33
N GLU A 100 8.13 2.75 4.79
CA GLU A 100 8.33 1.59 3.91
C GLU A 100 7.02 1.20 3.20
N LYS A 101 5.92 1.16 3.96
CA LYS A 101 4.59 0.84 3.42
C LYS A 101 4.12 1.87 2.41
N ALA A 102 4.38 3.15 2.63
CA ALA A 102 4.05 4.22 1.69
C ALA A 102 4.80 4.06 0.36
N ALA A 103 6.11 3.75 0.41
CA ALA A 103 6.92 3.50 -0.78
C ALA A 103 6.38 2.29 -1.59
N PHE A 104 6.04 1.20 -0.89
CA PHE A 104 5.43 0.02 -1.52
C PHE A 104 4.08 0.36 -2.18
N THR A 105 3.21 1.07 -1.47
CA THR A 105 1.88 1.44 -1.96
C THR A 105 1.96 2.34 -3.20
N ARG A 106 2.90 3.28 -3.24
CA ARG A 106 3.13 4.15 -4.40
C ARG A 106 3.57 3.36 -5.64
N ARG A 107 4.41 2.33 -5.44
CA ARG A 107 4.87 1.45 -6.51
C ARG A 107 3.73 0.57 -7.04
N ASP A 108 2.96 -0.06 -6.15
CA ASP A 108 1.79 -0.85 -6.52
C ASP A 108 0.76 -0.01 -7.31
N PHE A 109 0.51 1.22 -6.87
CA PHE A 109 -0.33 2.17 -7.63
C PHE A 109 0.20 2.40 -9.04
N ALA A 110 1.51 2.66 -9.19
CA ALA A 110 2.11 2.90 -10.50
C ALA A 110 2.02 1.67 -11.42
N ASP A 111 2.22 0.47 -10.88
CA ASP A 111 2.13 -0.78 -11.64
C ASP A 111 0.69 -1.08 -12.07
N LYS A 112 -0.30 -0.81 -11.21
CA LYS A 112 -1.72 -0.86 -11.58
C LYS A 112 -2.05 0.10 -12.71
N VAL A 113 -1.61 1.35 -12.63
CA VAL A 113 -1.84 2.37 -13.67
C VAL A 113 -1.22 1.95 -15.02
N LYS A 114 -0.01 1.37 -15.01
CA LYS A 114 0.64 0.85 -16.23
C LYS A 114 -0.14 -0.30 -16.90
N ARG A 115 -0.89 -1.11 -16.13
CA ARG A 115 -1.69 -2.23 -16.64
C ARG A 115 -3.03 -1.79 -17.24
N LEU A 116 -3.58 -0.65 -16.82
CA LEU A 116 -4.90 -0.16 -17.26
C LEU A 116 -5.09 -0.06 -18.79
N PRO A 117 -4.12 0.43 -19.59
CA PRO A 117 -4.30 0.51 -21.04
C PRO A 117 -4.48 -0.87 -21.69
N GLY A 118 -3.77 -1.89 -21.22
CA GLY A 118 -3.91 -3.27 -21.69
C GLY A 118 -5.27 -3.85 -21.33
N GLU A 119 -5.73 -3.63 -20.09
CA GLU A 119 -7.06 -4.07 -19.65
C GLU A 119 -8.20 -3.39 -20.42
N ARG A 120 -8.05 -2.10 -20.75
CA ARG A 120 -9.05 -1.37 -21.54
C ARG A 120 -9.14 -1.92 -22.97
N LYS A 121 -8.00 -2.15 -23.62
CA LYS A 121 -7.94 -2.77 -24.96
C LYS A 121 -8.54 -4.17 -24.95
N GLN A 122 -8.22 -4.99 -23.94
CA GLN A 122 -8.78 -6.33 -23.81
C GLN A 122 -10.30 -6.30 -23.61
N LYS A 123 -10.79 -5.41 -22.74
CA LYS A 123 -12.23 -5.22 -22.51
C LYS A 123 -12.96 -4.73 -23.76
N GLU A 124 -12.34 -3.90 -24.59
CA GLU A 124 -12.91 -3.44 -25.87
C GLU A 124 -13.00 -4.59 -26.89
N ILE A 125 -11.96 -5.41 -27.00
CA ILE A 125 -11.96 -6.62 -27.83
C ILE A 125 -13.04 -7.60 -27.37
N ASP A 126 -13.16 -7.83 -26.05
CA ASP A 126 -14.17 -8.74 -25.51
C ASP A 126 -15.59 -8.19 -25.68
N LYS A 127 -15.79 -6.87 -25.58
CA LYS A 127 -17.06 -6.22 -25.91
C LYS A 127 -17.39 -6.34 -27.40
N ALA A 128 -16.41 -6.17 -28.29
CA ALA A 128 -16.59 -6.34 -29.73
C ALA A 128 -16.95 -7.80 -30.09
N ARG A 129 -16.28 -8.78 -29.46
CA ARG A 129 -16.59 -10.22 -29.59
C ARG A 129 -17.98 -10.59 -29.09
N LYS A 130 -18.45 -9.97 -28.00
CA LYS A 130 -19.81 -10.18 -27.48
C LYS A 130 -20.88 -9.52 -28.34
N LYS A 131 -20.60 -8.35 -28.91
CA LYS A 131 -21.53 -7.63 -29.81
C LYS A 131 -21.61 -8.23 -31.21
N ASN A 132 -20.59 -8.97 -31.65
CA ASN A 132 -20.58 -9.58 -32.98
C ASN A 132 -20.26 -11.10 -32.90
N PRO A 133 -21.29 -11.95 -32.72
CA PRO A 133 -21.10 -13.40 -32.59
C PRO A 133 -20.51 -14.08 -33.82
N ALA A 134 -20.49 -13.40 -34.99
CA ALA A 134 -19.91 -13.90 -36.24
C ALA A 134 -18.35 -13.91 -36.27
N ILE A 135 -17.67 -13.30 -35.29
CA ILE A 135 -16.19 -13.28 -35.18
C ILE A 135 -15.72 -14.21 -34.05
N ARG A 136 -16.50 -15.24 -33.70
CA ARG A 136 -15.95 -16.36 -32.93
C ARG A 136 -15.06 -17.17 -33.87
N PRO A 137 -13.76 -17.35 -33.59
CA PRO A 137 -13.03 -18.41 -34.27
C PRO A 137 -13.78 -19.71 -33.99
N ALA A 138 -14.03 -20.49 -35.05
CA ALA A 138 -14.61 -21.81 -34.93
C ALA A 138 -13.81 -22.56 -33.85
N GLY A 139 -14.47 -22.92 -32.74
CA GLY A 139 -13.93 -23.93 -31.85
C GLY A 139 -13.64 -25.19 -32.67
N PRO A 140 -12.69 -26.05 -32.25
CA PRO A 140 -12.40 -27.28 -32.98
C PRO A 140 -13.72 -28.00 -33.27
N GLN A 141 -14.05 -28.12 -34.55
CA GLN A 141 -15.25 -28.80 -35.02
C GLN A 141 -15.15 -30.24 -34.54
N GLN A 142 -15.94 -30.59 -33.53
CA GLN A 142 -16.22 -32.00 -33.30
C GLN A 142 -17.06 -32.50 -34.49
N PRO A 143 -16.68 -33.62 -35.12
CA PRO A 143 -17.41 -34.14 -36.25
C PRO A 143 -18.85 -34.47 -35.82
N VAL A 144 -19.80 -33.95 -36.58
CA VAL A 144 -21.22 -34.16 -36.39
C VAL A 144 -21.60 -35.39 -37.21
N ASP A 145 -21.67 -36.54 -36.56
CA ASP A 145 -22.33 -37.72 -37.15
C ASP A 145 -23.82 -37.68 -36.79
N THR A 146 -24.66 -37.82 -37.81
CA THR A 146 -26.10 -38.11 -37.71
C THR A 146 -26.35 -39.44 -38.43
N PRO A 147 -27.47 -40.16 -38.24
CA PRO A 147 -28.47 -40.14 -37.15
C PRO A 147 -28.86 -41.58 -36.66
N GLN A 148 -29.44 -41.74 -35.47
CA GLN A 148 -30.29 -42.91 -35.20
C GLN A 148 -31.45 -42.60 -34.23
N PRO A 149 -32.68 -43.12 -34.47
CA PRO A 149 -33.86 -42.82 -33.68
C PRO A 149 -34.14 -43.91 -32.63
N GLY A 150 -34.61 -43.51 -31.44
CA GLY A 150 -35.37 -44.39 -30.56
C GLY A 150 -34.94 -44.41 -29.10
N GLY A 151 -35.84 -43.95 -28.22
CA GLY A 151 -36.04 -44.53 -26.88
C GLY A 151 -35.20 -44.00 -25.71
N TYR A 152 -35.89 -43.26 -24.83
CA TYR A 152 -35.71 -43.16 -23.36
C TYR A 152 -34.31 -43.22 -22.72
N ALA A 153 -33.90 -42.10 -22.08
CA ALA A 153 -33.19 -41.95 -20.77
C ALA A 153 -32.45 -40.59 -20.75
N ALA A 154 -32.41 -39.73 -19.74
CA ALA A 154 -33.00 -39.54 -18.42
C ALA A 154 -32.73 -38.03 -18.04
N PRO A 155 -33.46 -37.40 -17.10
CA PRO A 155 -33.28 -35.97 -16.80
C PRO A 155 -32.03 -35.67 -15.95
N ALA A 156 -31.57 -34.43 -16.09
CA ALA A 156 -30.41 -33.78 -15.47
C ALA A 156 -30.11 -34.18 -14.01
N GLN A 157 -28.85 -34.54 -13.74
CA GLN A 157 -28.33 -34.56 -12.36
C GLN A 157 -27.64 -33.23 -12.02
N SER A 158 -28.40 -32.42 -11.29
CA SER A 158 -28.09 -31.22 -10.50
C SER A 158 -26.99 -31.51 -9.44
N ILE A 159 -25.80 -30.91 -9.46
CA ILE A 159 -25.33 -29.67 -8.78
C ILE A 159 -25.53 -29.57 -7.24
N TYR A 160 -25.97 -30.60 -6.53
CA TYR A 160 -25.97 -30.57 -5.05
C TYR A 160 -25.48 -31.90 -4.44
N ASP A 161 -24.20 -31.96 -4.06
CA ASP A 161 -23.66 -32.67 -2.86
C ASP A 161 -22.14 -32.91 -2.90
N LEU A 162 -21.35 -31.86 -3.16
CA LEU A 162 -19.92 -31.84 -2.80
C LEU A 162 -19.60 -30.68 -1.84
N ARG A 163 -20.51 -30.43 -0.89
CA ARG A 163 -20.31 -29.50 0.21
C ARG A 163 -20.60 -30.18 1.55
N GLY A 164 -19.63 -30.96 2.01
CA GLY A 164 -19.66 -31.57 3.34
C GLY A 164 -18.34 -32.26 3.67
N GLN A 165 -17.44 -31.53 4.31
CA GLN A 165 -16.16 -32.00 4.82
C GLN A 165 -16.34 -32.96 6.00
N GLY A 166 -15.57 -34.06 6.01
CA GLY A 166 -14.60 -34.40 7.07
C GLY A 166 -15.06 -35.08 8.36
N ARG A 167 -14.28 -36.13 8.73
CA ARG A 167 -14.11 -36.79 10.05
C ARG A 167 -15.35 -37.57 10.55
N GLU A 168 -15.25 -38.75 11.14
CA GLU A 168 -14.45 -39.12 12.32
C GLU A 168 -14.08 -40.61 12.35
N SER A 169 -13.01 -40.89 13.09
CA SER A 169 -12.51 -42.20 13.50
C SER A 169 -13.40 -42.87 14.55
N ALA A 170 -13.55 -44.19 14.50
CA ALA A 170 -13.64 -45.11 15.63
C ALA A 170 -13.40 -46.55 15.16
#